data_AF-A0A972AAZ8-F1
#
_entry.id   AF-A0A972AAZ8-F1
#
_cell.length_a   1.000
_cell.length_b   1.000
_cell.length_c   1.000
_cell.angle_alpha   90.00
_cell.angle_beta   90.00
_cell.angle_gamma   90.00
#
_symmetry.space_group_name_H-M   'P 1'
#
loop_
_entity.id
_entity.type
_entity.pdbx_description
1 polymer ?
#
loop_
_entity_poly.entity_id
_entity_poly.type
_entity_poly.pdbx_seq_one_letter_code
_entity_poly.pdbx_strand_id
1 'polypeptide(L)'
;MQKINPQSFIVKEPVQLNKVPTRLEEEADKEEKKKALNEVGKKLSKMQDTLYAHNRYGVLVCLQGMDTSGKDSLIREVFSHFNPRGVVVHSFKTPSHRELQHDYLWRHYLALPEKGKY
;
A
#
# COMPACT_ATOMS: atom_id res chain seq x y z
N MET A 1 -14.41 -14.01 14.12
CA MET A 1 -13.25 -13.57 13.31
C MET A 1 -12.15 -14.62 13.32
N GLN A 2 -11.98 -15.36 12.21
CA GLN A 2 -10.65 -15.84 11.88
C GLN A 2 -9.75 -14.60 11.73
N LYS A 3 -8.72 -14.48 12.56
CA LYS A 3 -7.76 -13.37 12.42
C LYS A 3 -7.03 -13.59 11.10
N ILE A 4 -7.23 -12.67 10.16
CA ILE A 4 -6.37 -12.57 8.96
C ILE A 4 -4.93 -12.59 9.45
N ASN A 5 -4.16 -13.57 8.98
CA ASN A 5 -2.74 -13.65 9.29
C ASN A 5 -1.97 -13.01 8.13
N PRO A 6 -1.35 -11.83 8.28
CA PRO A 6 -0.60 -11.20 7.19
C PRO A 6 0.51 -12.10 6.62
N GLN A 7 1.05 -13.01 7.43
CA GLN A 7 2.09 -13.95 7.01
C GLN A 7 1.61 -14.92 5.92
N SER A 8 0.31 -15.21 5.81
CA SER A 8 -0.22 -16.08 4.76
C SER A 8 -0.24 -15.43 3.37
N PHE A 9 -0.07 -14.10 3.30
CA PHE A 9 -0.05 -13.34 2.04
C PHE A 9 1.38 -13.10 1.52
N ILE A 10 2.41 -13.48 2.29
CA ILE A 10 3.80 -13.33 1.87
C ILE A 10 4.14 -14.44 0.88
N VAL A 11 4.45 -14.06 -0.35
CA VAL A 11 4.91 -14.96 -1.40
C VAL A 11 6.38 -15.31 -1.15
N LYS A 12 6.65 -16.56 -0.76
CA LYS A 12 8.02 -17.08 -0.51
C LYS A 12 8.57 -17.91 -1.66
N GLU A 13 7.70 -18.43 -2.51
CA GLU A 13 8.01 -19.29 -3.64
C GLU A 13 7.16 -18.85 -4.85
N PRO A 14 7.50 -19.24 -6.09
CA PRO A 14 6.67 -18.95 -7.25
C PRO A 14 5.22 -19.42 -7.06
N VAL A 15 4.26 -18.51 -7.21
CA VAL A 15 2.83 -18.78 -7.01
C VAL A 15 2.12 -18.95 -8.35
N GLN A 16 1.24 -19.94 -8.43
CA GLN A 16 0.31 -20.09 -9.55
C GLN A 16 -0.97 -19.30 -9.26
N LEU A 17 -1.14 -18.15 -9.92
CA LEU A 17 -2.24 -17.21 -9.62
C LEU A 17 -3.65 -17.82 -9.80
N ASN A 18 -3.81 -18.78 -10.72
CA ASN A 18 -5.09 -19.46 -10.94
C ASN A 18 -5.53 -20.36 -9.76
N LYS A 19 -4.62 -20.68 -8.84
CA LYS A 19 -4.90 -21.45 -7.62
C LYS A 19 -5.15 -20.56 -6.40
N VAL A 20 -4.95 -19.25 -6.53
CA VAL A 20 -5.16 -18.30 -5.43
C VAL A 20 -6.61 -17.81 -5.48
N PRO A 21 -7.40 -18.00 -4.41
CA PRO A 21 -8.76 -17.51 -4.37
C PRO A 21 -8.77 -15.97 -4.40
N THR A 22 -9.66 -15.40 -5.21
CA THR A 22 -9.85 -13.93 -5.30
C THR A 22 -10.73 -13.39 -4.19
N ARG A 23 -11.48 -14.26 -3.50
CA ARG A 23 -12.34 -13.93 -2.37
C ARG A 23 -11.80 -14.63 -1.12
N LEU A 24 -11.60 -13.86 -0.07
CA LEU A 24 -11.32 -14.40 1.25
C LEU A 24 -12.65 -14.74 1.93
N GLU A 25 -12.78 -15.98 2.37
CA GLU A 25 -13.90 -16.41 3.21
C GLU A 25 -13.63 -15.95 4.62
N GLU A 26 -14.43 -14.99 5.09
CA GLU A 26 -14.32 -14.43 6.43
C GLU A 26 -15.69 -14.36 7.08
N GLU A 27 -15.82 -15.02 8.23
CA GLU A 27 -16.92 -14.87 9.17
C GLU A 27 -16.71 -13.56 9.96
N ALA A 28 -17.03 -12.44 9.31
CA ALA A 28 -17.16 -11.14 9.96
C ALA A 28 -18.19 -10.30 9.20
N ASP A 29 -19.03 -9.59 9.95
CA ASP A 29 -19.99 -8.67 9.34
C ASP A 29 -19.29 -7.40 8.82
N LYS A 30 -20.06 -6.53 8.15
CA LYS A 30 -19.52 -5.31 7.54
C LYS A 30 -18.99 -4.32 8.58
N GLU A 31 -19.64 -4.21 9.73
CA GLU A 31 -19.27 -3.25 10.78
C GLU A 31 -18.03 -3.72 11.54
N GLU A 32 -17.92 -5.02 11.81
CA GLU A 32 -16.72 -5.64 12.38
C GLU A 32 -15.49 -5.40 11.50
N LYS A 33 -15.61 -5.59 10.18
CA LYS A 33 -14.52 -5.33 9.23
C LYS A 33 -14.12 -3.86 9.22
N LYS A 34 -15.09 -2.95 9.21
CA LYS A 34 -14.83 -1.50 9.24
C LYS A 34 -14.13 -1.08 10.53
N LYS A 35 -14.55 -1.63 11.66
CA LYS A 35 -13.92 -1.38 12.96
C LYS A 35 -12.48 -1.90 12.99
N ALA A 36 -12.25 -3.13 12.53
CA ALA A 36 -10.91 -3.71 12.44
C ALA A 36 -9.99 -2.87 11.54
N LEU A 37 -10.48 -2.42 10.37
CA LEU A 37 -9.74 -1.55 9.46
C LEU A 37 -9.36 -0.22 10.13
N ASN A 38 -10.29 0.42 10.83
CA ASN A 38 -10.04 1.67 11.55
C ASN A 38 -8.98 1.49 12.66
N GLU A 39 -9.04 0.40 13.42
CA GLU A 39 -8.04 0.08 14.44
C GLU A 39 -6.63 -0.10 13.83
N VAL A 40 -6.54 -0.76 12.67
CA VAL A 40 -5.27 -0.90 11.95
C VAL A 40 -4.79 0.46 11.41
N GLY A 41 -5.69 1.25 10.80
CA GLY A 41 -5.38 2.59 10.29
C GLY A 41 -4.81 3.53 11.35
N LYS A 42 -5.41 3.54 12.55
CA LYS A 42 -4.89 4.32 13.70
C LYS A 42 -3.50 3.88 14.15
N LYS A 43 -3.24 2.57 14.17
CA LYS A 43 -1.92 2.03 14.52
C LYS A 43 -0.86 2.45 13.50
N LEU A 44 -1.18 2.33 12.21
CA LEU A 44 -0.28 2.73 11.13
C LEU A 44 -0.01 4.24 11.14
N SER A 45 -1.04 5.06 11.39
CA SER A 45 -0.90 6.52 11.55
C SER A 45 0.09 6.89 12.66
N LYS A 46 -0.03 6.27 13.84
CA LYS A 46 0.92 6.47 14.94
C LYS A 46 2.35 6.03 14.59
N MET A 47 2.50 4.94 13.84
CA MET A 47 3.80 4.50 13.33
C MET A 47 4.37 5.50 12.33
N GLN A 48 3.53 6.10 11.49
CA GLN A 48 3.95 7.13 10.54
C GLN A 48 4.42 8.40 11.25
N ASP A 49 3.74 8.87 12.29
CA ASP A 49 4.20 10.01 13.09
C ASP A 49 5.59 9.74 13.69
N THR A 50 5.82 8.52 14.17
CA THR A 50 7.12 8.09 14.71
C THR A 50 8.18 8.05 13.62
N LEU A 51 7.87 7.50 12.44
CA LEU A 51 8.77 7.45 11.29
C LEU A 51 9.19 8.87 10.88
N TYR A 52 8.22 9.77 10.78
CA TYR A 52 8.41 11.16 10.40
C TYR A 52 9.32 11.89 11.38
N ALA A 53 9.06 11.76 12.69
CA ALA A 53 9.90 12.37 13.72
C ALA A 53 11.32 11.79 13.75
N HIS A 54 11.46 10.48 13.51
CA HIS A 54 12.77 9.80 13.55
C HIS A 54 13.63 10.09 12.32
N ASN A 55 13.03 10.44 11.17
CA ASN A 55 13.68 10.89 9.94
C ASN A 55 14.89 10.03 9.49
N ARG A 56 14.79 8.71 9.69
CA ARG A 56 15.89 7.76 9.40
C ARG A 56 15.58 6.80 8.26
N TYR A 57 14.31 6.39 8.15
CA TYR A 57 13.83 5.38 7.20
C TYR A 57 12.75 5.99 6.30
N GLY A 58 12.70 5.57 5.05
CA GLY A 58 11.56 5.79 4.15
C GLY A 58 10.83 4.47 3.93
N VAL A 59 9.53 4.52 3.72
CA VAL A 59 8.70 3.33 3.46
C VAL A 59 8.16 3.43 2.04
N LEU A 60 8.45 2.44 1.19
CA LEU A 60 7.90 2.38 -0.16
C LEU A 60 6.78 1.33 -0.20
N VAL A 61 5.59 1.73 -0.63
CA VAL A 61 4.46 0.84 -0.85
C VAL A 61 4.11 0.80 -2.34
N CYS A 62 4.32 -0.34 -2.99
CA CYS A 62 3.95 -0.54 -4.38
C CYS A 62 2.59 -1.24 -4.49
N LEU A 63 1.61 -0.60 -5.12
CA LEU A 63 0.29 -1.17 -5.36
C LEU A 63 0.12 -1.49 -6.85
N GLN A 64 -0.11 -2.77 -7.15
CA GLN A 64 -0.33 -3.23 -8.53
C GLN A 64 -1.54 -4.15 -8.62
N GLY A 65 -2.24 -4.05 -9.74
CA GLY A 65 -3.45 -4.83 -10.03
C GLY A 65 -4.08 -4.40 -11.33
N MET A 66 -5.04 -5.18 -11.82
CA MET A 66 -5.79 -4.87 -13.04
C MET A 66 -6.63 -3.59 -12.88
N ASP A 67 -7.15 -3.07 -14.00
CA ASP A 67 -8.14 -2.00 -13.94
C ASP A 67 -9.33 -2.43 -13.09
N THR A 68 -9.90 -1.49 -12.33
CA THR A 68 -11.00 -1.72 -11.38
C THR A 68 -10.67 -2.65 -10.20
N SER A 69 -9.41 -3.03 -9.99
CA SER A 69 -9.00 -3.88 -8.85
C SER A 69 -9.07 -3.21 -7.47
N GLY A 70 -9.49 -1.93 -7.39
CA GLY A 70 -9.67 -1.22 -6.13
C GLY A 70 -8.44 -0.53 -5.54
N LYS A 71 -7.35 -0.35 -6.31
CA LYS A 71 -6.11 0.32 -5.85
C LYS A 71 -6.38 1.70 -5.23
N ASP A 72 -7.15 2.54 -5.92
CA ASP A 72 -7.44 3.90 -5.47
C ASP A 72 -8.29 3.92 -4.19
N SER A 73 -9.29 3.03 -4.10
CA SER A 73 -10.12 2.89 -2.90
C SER A 73 -9.30 2.41 -1.71
N LEU A 74 -8.37 1.48 -1.92
CA LEU A 74 -7.46 1.02 -0.88
C LEU A 74 -6.58 2.16 -0.36
N ILE A 75 -6.02 2.98 -1.25
CA ILE A 75 -5.24 4.16 -0.84
C ILE A 75 -6.09 5.09 0.01
N ARG A 76 -7.31 5.43 -0.46
CA ARG A 76 -8.21 6.35 0.25
C ARG A 76 -8.59 5.84 1.63
N GLU A 77 -8.98 4.57 1.75
CA GLU A 77 -9.45 4.01 3.01
C GLU A 77 -8.30 3.87 4.03
N VAL A 78 -7.15 3.32 3.62
CA VAL A 78 -6.02 3.07 4.52
C VAL A 78 -5.35 4.38 4.93
N PHE A 79 -5.01 5.24 3.97
CA PHE A 79 -4.22 6.45 4.23
C PHE A 79 -5.05 7.65 4.67
N SER A 80 -6.40 7.54 4.73
CA SER A 80 -7.27 8.58 5.33
C SER A 80 -6.92 8.91 6.78
N HIS A 81 -6.32 7.96 7.51
CA HIS A 81 -5.94 8.12 8.91
C HIS A 81 -4.55 8.77 9.09
N PHE A 82 -3.79 8.93 8.01
CA PHE A 82 -2.39 9.38 8.07
C PHE A 82 -2.29 10.89 8.01
N ASN A 83 -1.17 11.43 8.50
CA ASN A 83 -0.85 12.83 8.27
C ASN A 83 -0.47 13.03 6.79
N PRO A 84 -1.19 13.86 6.02
CA PRO A 84 -0.93 14.03 4.58
C PRO A 84 0.47 14.59 4.29
N ARG A 85 1.15 15.21 5.26
CA ARG A 85 2.54 15.68 5.09
C ARG A 85 3.56 14.54 5.04
N GLY A 86 3.22 13.39 5.60
CA GLY A 86 4.10 12.23 5.72
C GLY A 86 3.87 11.17 4.64
N VAL A 87 2.91 11.35 3.74
CA VAL A 87 2.55 10.37 2.70
C VAL A 87 2.68 11.02 1.33
N VAL A 88 3.43 10.38 0.43
CA VAL A 88 3.59 10.81 -0.96
C VAL A 88 3.00 9.75 -1.88
N VAL A 89 2.08 10.16 -2.76
CA VAL A 89 1.43 9.24 -3.69
C VAL A 89 1.86 9.57 -5.12
N HIS A 90 2.49 8.60 -5.78
CA HIS A 90 2.85 8.68 -7.20
C HIS A 90 2.04 7.68 -8.02
N SER A 91 1.23 8.20 -8.94
CA SER A 91 0.46 7.38 -9.90
C SER A 91 1.16 7.36 -11.26
N PHE A 92 1.69 6.20 -11.61
CA PHE A 92 2.39 6.00 -12.88
C PHE A 92 1.42 5.65 -14.00
N LYS A 93 1.35 6.51 -15.02
CA LYS A 93 0.59 6.28 -16.26
C LYS A 93 1.52 5.92 -17.42
N THR A 94 1.00 5.96 -18.64
CA THR A 94 1.78 5.89 -19.88
C THR A 94 2.98 6.84 -19.80
N PRO A 95 4.21 6.35 -20.09
CA PRO A 95 5.39 7.17 -19.98
C PRO A 95 5.36 8.40 -20.90
N SER A 96 5.88 9.52 -20.42
CA SER A 96 6.07 10.72 -21.24
C SER A 96 7.25 10.57 -22.21
N HIS A 97 7.34 11.45 -23.21
CA HIS A 97 8.47 11.43 -24.15
C HIS A 97 9.83 11.55 -23.44
N ARG A 98 9.92 12.39 -22.40
CA ARG A 98 11.14 12.53 -21.58
C ARG A 98 11.47 11.24 -20.84
N GLU A 99 10.47 10.59 -20.25
CA GLU A 99 10.68 9.33 -19.52
C GLU A 99 11.16 8.22 -20.46
N LEU A 100 10.67 8.18 -21.70
CA LEU A 100 11.10 7.21 -22.72
C LEU A 100 12.55 7.40 -23.21
N GLN A 101 13.16 8.57 -22.95
CA GLN A 101 14.57 8.81 -23.26
C GLN A 101 15.52 8.31 -22.15
N HIS A 102 14.98 7.82 -21.04
CA HIS A 102 15.73 7.21 -19.94
C HIS A 102 15.41 5.72 -19.84
N ASP A 103 16.15 4.99 -19.00
CA ASP A 103 15.80 3.60 -18.66
C ASP A 103 14.47 3.53 -17.88
N TYR A 104 13.83 2.37 -17.88
CA TYR A 104 12.49 2.19 -17.29
C TYR A 104 12.46 2.39 -15.76
N LEU A 105 13.59 2.31 -15.06
CA LEU A 105 13.64 2.53 -13.60
C LEU A 105 13.81 3.99 -13.25
N TRP A 106 14.40 4.81 -14.13
CA TRP A 106 14.68 6.22 -13.88
C TRP A 106 13.52 6.99 -13.24
N ARG A 107 12.32 6.92 -13.82
CA ARG A 107 11.15 7.65 -13.29
C ARG A 107 10.68 7.14 -11.92
N HIS A 108 10.90 5.86 -11.63
CA HIS A 108 10.54 5.25 -10.35
C HIS A 108 11.56 5.62 -9.28
N TYR A 109 12.85 5.69 -9.64
CA TYR A 109 13.93 6.15 -8.78
C TYR A 109 13.70 7.59 -8.28
N LEU A 110 13.24 8.47 -9.16
CA LEU A 110 12.91 9.86 -8.80
C LEU A 110 11.74 9.98 -7.81
N ALA A 111 10.85 8.99 -7.79
CA ALA A 111 9.66 8.95 -6.95
C ALA A 111 9.89 8.18 -5.64
N LEU A 112 11.12 7.74 -5.35
CA LEU A 112 11.42 7.06 -4.10
C LEU A 112 11.17 8.00 -2.91
N PRO A 113 10.61 7.47 -1.80
CA PRO A 113 10.32 8.29 -0.64
C PRO A 113 11.61 8.75 0.04
N GLU A 114 11.60 10.01 0.47
CA GLU A 114 12.62 10.53 1.38
C GLU A 114 12.49 9.87 2.76
N LYS A 115 13.51 10.05 3.60
CA LYS A 115 13.44 9.62 5.00
C LYS A 115 12.30 10.32 5.72
N GLY A 116 11.64 9.60 6.62
CA GLY A 116 10.48 10.07 7.37
C GLY A 116 9.16 10.05 6.59
N LYS A 117 9.17 9.65 5.31
CA LYS A 117 7.96 9.59 4.46
C LYS A 117 7.56 8.15 4.12
N TYR A 118 6.26 8.02 3.85
CA TYR A 118 5.57 6.87 3.24
C TYR A 118 5.29 7.15 1.77
#